data_AF-A0A7G8DBU8-F1
#
_entry.id   AF-A0A7G8DBU8-F1
#
_cell.length_a   1.000
_cell.length_b   1.000
_cell.length_c   1.000
_cell.angle_alpha   90.00
_cell.angle_beta   90.00
_cell.angle_gamma   90.00
#
_symmetry.space_group_name_H-M   'P 1'
#
loop_
_entity.id
_entity.type
_entity.pdbx_description
1 polymer ?
#
loop_
_entity_poly.entity_id
_entity_poly.type
_entity_poly.pdbx_seq_one_letter_code
_entity_poly.pdbx_strand_id
1 'polypeptide(L)'
;MKIPLLLSTLLLTLSPAVAQDNDQNNCIRNKESEMQRYERLYRTASQQVLNPENMVEIARQMEDAGQLSQDLSQAEKNGIAYKLMTDQLTQMKSQLEVYKSLPDCSELQGDKRQ
;
A
#
# COMPACT_ATOMS: atom_id res chain seq x y z
N MET A 1 3.98 -21.21 -9.93
CA MET A 1 3.19 -20.05 -9.45
C MET A 1 4.19 -19.00 -8.95
N LYS A 2 4.21 -17.80 -9.54
CA LYS A 2 5.14 -16.70 -9.23
C LYS A 2 4.31 -15.49 -8.77
N ILE A 3 3.98 -15.41 -7.49
CA ILE A 3 3.08 -14.38 -6.94
C ILE A 3 3.70 -13.50 -5.81
N PRO A 4 4.70 -13.88 -4.99
CA PRO A 4 4.88 -13.13 -3.73
C PRO A 4 5.83 -11.93 -3.81
N LEU A 5 6.68 -11.83 -4.85
CA LEU A 5 7.51 -10.63 -5.09
C LEU A 5 6.70 -9.40 -5.51
N LEU A 6 5.47 -9.63 -6.03
CA LEU A 6 4.57 -8.56 -6.45
C LEU A 6 3.99 -7.79 -5.27
N LEU A 7 3.84 -8.39 -4.09
CA LEU A 7 3.14 -7.73 -2.98
C LEU A 7 3.99 -6.64 -2.35
N SER A 8 5.26 -6.94 -2.04
CA SER A 8 6.21 -5.97 -1.51
C SER A 8 6.59 -4.89 -2.53
N THR A 9 6.72 -5.22 -3.81
CA THR A 9 6.91 -4.20 -4.87
C THR A 9 5.65 -3.40 -5.19
N LEU A 10 4.45 -3.98 -5.14
CA LEU A 10 3.21 -3.19 -5.21
C LEU A 10 3.18 -2.20 -4.04
N LEU A 11 3.47 -2.65 -2.82
CA LEU A 11 3.40 -1.81 -1.62
C LEU A 11 4.44 -0.69 -1.63
N LEU A 12 5.62 -0.91 -2.20
CA LEU A 12 6.67 0.11 -2.36
C LEU A 12 6.41 1.09 -3.52
N THR A 13 5.63 0.70 -4.53
CA THR A 13 5.26 1.58 -5.66
C THR A 13 3.92 2.29 -5.45
N LEU A 14 3.27 2.04 -4.31
CA LEU A 14 1.97 2.59 -3.94
C LEU A 14 2.03 3.95 -3.27
N SER A 15 3.13 4.70 -3.40
CA SER A 15 3.02 6.15 -3.28
C SER A 15 1.91 6.57 -4.24
N PRO A 16 0.85 7.27 -3.78
CA PRO A 16 0.01 8.01 -4.72
C PRO A 16 0.99 8.71 -5.64
N ALA A 17 0.72 8.79 -6.94
CA ALA A 17 1.34 9.86 -7.71
C ALA A 17 0.80 11.15 -7.04
N VAL A 18 1.43 11.53 -5.93
CA VAL A 18 1.17 12.74 -5.19
C VAL A 18 1.54 13.76 -6.21
N ALA A 19 0.51 14.41 -6.73
CA ALA A 19 0.60 15.62 -7.47
C ALA A 19 1.72 15.61 -8.54
N GLN A 20 1.35 15.38 -9.80
CA GLN A 20 1.91 16.30 -10.77
C GLN A 20 1.33 17.66 -10.42
N ASP A 21 2.08 18.34 -9.56
CA ASP A 21 1.78 19.61 -8.93
C ASP A 21 1.35 20.63 -9.99
N ASN A 22 0.16 21.18 -9.80
CA ASN A 22 0.03 22.60 -10.02
C ASN A 22 0.29 23.20 -8.64
N ASP A 23 1.55 23.55 -8.36
CA ASP A 23 2.09 23.99 -7.05
C ASP A 23 1.28 25.11 -6.36
N GLN A 24 0.32 25.72 -7.06
CA GLN A 24 -0.56 26.77 -6.55
C GLN A 24 -1.94 26.29 -6.06
N ASN A 25 -2.36 25.04 -6.33
CA ASN A 25 -3.62 24.46 -5.84
C ASN A 25 -3.49 22.93 -5.81
N ASN A 26 -3.40 22.34 -4.61
CA ASN A 26 -3.27 20.89 -4.35
C ASN A 26 -4.55 20.08 -4.71
N CYS A 27 -5.11 20.27 -5.90
CA CYS A 27 -6.31 19.58 -6.36
C CYS A 27 -5.95 18.32 -7.15
N ILE A 28 -6.75 17.27 -6.97
CA ILE A 28 -6.54 16.00 -7.65
C ILE A 28 -7.50 15.90 -8.85
N ARG A 29 -6.94 15.71 -10.05
CA ARG A 29 -7.73 15.67 -11.30
C ARG A 29 -8.60 14.40 -11.46
N ASN A 30 -8.24 13.29 -10.81
CA ASN A 30 -8.93 11.99 -10.97
C ASN A 30 -9.03 11.24 -9.62
N LYS A 31 -9.47 11.95 -8.57
CA LYS A 31 -9.48 11.46 -7.19
C LYS A 31 -10.24 10.14 -7.03
N GLU A 32 -11.44 10.06 -7.62
CA GLU A 32 -12.29 8.87 -7.49
C GLU A 32 -11.67 7.60 -8.09
N SER A 33 -11.17 7.66 -9.33
CA SER A 33 -10.54 6.50 -9.99
C SER A 33 -9.32 6.00 -9.24
N GLU A 34 -8.47 6.92 -8.77
CA GLU A 34 -7.30 6.56 -7.97
C GLU A 34 -7.72 5.97 -6.62
N MET A 35 -8.70 6.55 -5.92
CA MET A 35 -9.23 5.98 -4.68
C MET A 35 -9.73 4.55 -4.88
N GLN A 36 -10.53 4.29 -5.92
CA GLN A 36 -11.03 2.94 -6.21
C GLN A 36 -9.88 1.95 -6.49
N ARG A 37 -8.81 2.40 -7.17
CA ARG A 37 -7.60 1.59 -7.37
C ARG A 37 -6.91 1.27 -6.05
N TYR A 38 -6.70 2.27 -5.20
CA TYR A 38 -6.09 2.10 -3.88
C TYR A 38 -6.91 1.20 -2.95
N GLU A 39 -8.22 1.37 -2.90
CA GLU A 39 -9.10 0.55 -2.05
C GLU A 39 -9.13 -0.91 -2.49
N ARG A 40 -9.11 -1.19 -3.81
CA ARG A 40 -8.98 -2.56 -4.32
C ARG A 40 -7.67 -3.19 -3.85
N LEU A 41 -6.56 -2.46 -3.98
CA LEU A 41 -5.24 -2.95 -3.58
C LEU A 41 -5.16 -3.18 -2.07
N TYR A 42 -5.68 -2.26 -1.26
CA TYR A 42 -5.77 -2.42 0.19
C TYR A 42 -6.57 -3.67 0.58
N ARG A 43 -7.74 -3.90 -0.04
CA ARG A 43 -8.54 -5.10 0.23
C ARG A 43 -7.79 -6.38 -0.14
N THR A 44 -7.17 -6.43 -1.31
CA THR A 44 -6.41 -7.61 -1.74
C THR A 44 -5.23 -7.88 -0.81
N ALA A 45 -4.45 -6.86 -0.46
CA ALA A 45 -3.33 -7.00 0.47
C ALA A 45 -3.81 -7.44 1.86
N SER A 46 -4.90 -6.86 2.37
CA SER A 46 -5.49 -7.24 3.67
C SER A 46 -5.93 -8.71 3.69
N GLN A 47 -6.56 -9.20 2.62
CA GLN A 47 -6.94 -10.61 2.50
C GLN A 47 -5.72 -11.53 2.46
N GLN A 48 -4.64 -11.11 1.80
CA GLN A 48 -3.43 -11.92 1.70
C GLN A 48 -2.66 -12.03 3.02
N VAL A 49 -2.68 -10.99 3.85
CA VAL A 49 -2.05 -11.00 5.19
C VAL A 49 -2.75 -11.94 6.16
N LEU A 50 -4.06 -12.14 6.00
CA LEU A 50 -4.84 -13.06 6.83
C LEU A 50 -4.58 -14.54 6.52
N ASN A 51 -3.90 -14.85 5.40
CA ASN A 51 -3.54 -16.24 5.06
C ASN A 51 -2.12 -16.57 5.60
N PRO A 52 -1.99 -17.50 6.57
CA PRO A 52 -0.70 -17.90 7.12
C PRO A 52 0.28 -18.47 6.09
N GLU A 53 -0.22 -19.17 5.06
CA GLU A 53 0.63 -19.76 4.01
C GLU A 53 1.38 -18.68 3.23
N ASN A 54 0.74 -17.52 3.02
CA ASN A 54 1.39 -16.40 2.36
C ASN A 54 2.53 -15.84 3.21
N MET A 55 2.39 -15.82 4.54
CA MET A 55 3.45 -15.31 5.43
C MET A 55 4.66 -16.24 5.47
N VAL A 56 4.43 -17.55 5.39
CA VAL A 56 5.52 -18.54 5.25
C VAL A 56 6.31 -18.29 3.97
N GLU A 57 5.61 -18.09 2.84
CA GLU A 57 6.28 -17.85 1.57
C GLU A 57 7.00 -16.49 1.53
N ILE A 58 6.42 -15.44 2.10
CA ILE A 58 7.08 -14.12 2.23
C ILE A 58 8.32 -14.24 3.11
N ALA A 59 8.22 -14.91 4.27
CA ALA A 59 9.36 -15.16 5.15
C ALA A 59 10.49 -15.92 4.43
N ARG A 60 10.14 -16.94 3.65
CA ARG A 60 11.09 -17.69 2.82
C ARG A 60 11.79 -16.79 1.80
N GLN A 61 11.06 -15.91 1.14
CA GLN A 61 11.64 -14.97 0.17
C GLN A 61 12.52 -13.90 0.81
N MET A 62 12.15 -13.41 1.99
CA MET A 62 12.98 -12.49 2.75
C MET A 62 14.29 -13.17 3.19
N GLU A 63 14.25 -14.44 3.58
CA GLU A 63 15.45 -15.24 3.84
C GLU A 63 16.29 -15.45 2.57
N ASP A 64 15.69 -15.86 1.46
CA ASP A 64 16.39 -16.02 0.16
C ASP A 64 17.05 -14.71 -0.31
N ALA A 65 16.45 -13.56 0.02
CA ALA A 65 16.98 -12.23 -0.27
C ALA A 65 18.01 -11.73 0.75
N GLY A 66 18.34 -12.51 1.77
CA GLY A 66 19.30 -12.13 2.83
C GLY A 66 18.77 -11.08 3.82
N GLN A 67 17.46 -10.86 3.87
CA GLN A 67 16.81 -9.91 4.79
C GLN A 67 16.50 -10.53 6.16
N LEU A 68 16.51 -11.86 6.26
CA LEU A 68 16.33 -12.60 7.51
C LEU A 68 17.54 -13.49 7.76
N SER A 69 17.95 -13.59 9.02
CA SER A 69 19.02 -14.51 9.42
C SER A 69 18.55 -15.96 9.32
N GLN A 70 19.47 -16.85 8.92
CA GLN A 70 19.26 -18.29 8.92
C GLN A 70 19.12 -18.87 10.34
N ASP A 71 19.63 -18.15 11.35
CA ASP A 71 19.57 -18.57 12.77
C ASP A 71 18.18 -18.40 13.39
N LEU A 72 17.28 -17.66 12.73
CA LEU A 72 15.91 -17.47 13.19
C LEU A 72 15.09 -18.74 12.95
N SER A 73 14.27 -19.09 13.93
CA SER A 73 13.26 -20.13 13.75
C SER A 73 12.22 -19.71 12.70
N GLN A 74 11.55 -20.69 12.09
CA GLN A 74 10.50 -20.40 11.11
C GLN A 74 9.37 -19.55 11.72
N ALA A 75 9.05 -19.76 13.01
CA ALA A 75 8.04 -18.98 13.71
C ALA A 75 8.43 -17.50 13.82
N GLU A 76 9.69 -17.20 14.12
CA GLU A 76 10.21 -15.84 14.17
C GLU A 76 10.21 -15.18 12.78
N LYS A 77 10.68 -15.91 11.76
CA LYS A 77 10.67 -15.43 10.37
C LYS A 77 9.25 -15.08 9.90
N ASN A 78 8.29 -15.96 10.17
CA ASN A 78 6.88 -15.73 9.86
C ASN A 78 6.31 -14.52 10.64
N GLY A 79 6.68 -14.37 11.91
CA GLY A 79 6.28 -13.23 12.73
C GLY A 79 6.82 -11.90 12.20
N ILE A 80 8.06 -11.87 11.73
CA ILE A 80 8.67 -10.70 11.09
C ILE A 80 7.95 -10.36 9.78
N ALA A 81 7.72 -11.37 8.92
CA ALA A 81 6.98 -11.20 7.67
C ALA A 81 5.57 -10.66 7.91
N TYR A 82 4.85 -11.23 8.89
CA TYR A 82 3.52 -10.76 9.27
C TYR A 82 3.55 -9.30 9.73
N LYS A 83 4.48 -8.95 10.64
CA LYS A 83 4.61 -7.59 11.15
C LYS A 83 4.88 -6.58 10.02
N LEU A 84 5.83 -6.88 9.14
CA LEU A 84 6.16 -6.03 7.99
C LEU A 84 4.92 -5.77 7.13
N MET A 85 4.17 -6.82 6.82
CA MET A 85 2.97 -6.73 6.01
C MET A 85 1.85 -5.93 6.70
N THR A 86 1.66 -6.10 8.00
CA THR A 86 0.67 -5.32 8.77
C THR A 86 1.06 -3.84 8.88
N ASP A 87 2.35 -3.54 9.01
CA ASP A 87 2.85 -2.16 9.06
C ASP A 87 2.64 -1.47 7.70
N GLN A 88 2.90 -2.17 6.60
CA GLN A 88 2.62 -1.68 5.24
C GLN A 88 1.12 -1.44 5.00
N LEU A 89 0.24 -2.35 5.44
CA LEU A 89 -1.21 -2.12 5.36
C LEU A 89 -1.66 -0.90 6.17
N THR A 90 -1.07 -0.70 7.35
CA THR A 90 -1.36 0.46 8.20
C THR A 90 -0.93 1.76 7.51
N GLN A 91 0.24 1.77 6.87
CA GLN A 91 0.71 2.91 6.09
C GLN A 91 -0.21 3.20 4.89
N MET A 92 -0.63 2.19 4.14
CA MET A 92 -1.59 2.35 3.03
C MET A 92 -2.90 2.96 3.51
N LYS A 93 -3.44 2.47 4.63
CA LYS A 93 -4.68 2.99 5.21
C LYS A 93 -4.54 4.46 5.57
N SER A 94 -3.43 4.84 6.21
CA SER A 94 -3.15 6.24 6.55
C SER A 94 -3.09 7.13 5.30
N GLN A 95 -2.40 6.69 4.24
CA GLN A 95 -2.33 7.42 2.97
C GLN A 95 -3.70 7.55 2.29
N LEU A 96 -4.53 6.52 2.35
CA LEU A 96 -5.91 6.55 1.86
C LEU A 96 -6.75 7.62 2.58
N GLU A 97 -6.64 7.73 3.90
CA GLU A 97 -7.34 8.75 4.68
C GLU A 97 -6.88 10.18 4.33
N VAL A 98 -5.57 10.37 4.17
CA VAL A 98 -5.01 11.66 3.69
C VAL A 98 -5.52 11.98 2.29
N TYR A 99 -5.52 11.01 1.37
CA TYR A 99 -5.98 11.24 0.01
C TYR A 99 -7.49 11.53 -0.06
N LYS A 100 -8.30 10.92 0.83
CA LYS A 100 -9.74 11.19 0.96
C LYS A 100 -10.03 12.62 1.40
N SER A 101 -9.18 13.23 2.23
CA SER A 101 -9.38 14.59 2.73
C SER A 101 -9.00 15.70 1.74
N LEU A 102 -8.21 15.37 0.71
CA LEU A 102 -7.82 16.34 -0.33
C LEU A 102 -8.97 16.62 -1.30
N PRO A 103 -9.28 17.89 -1.64
CA PRO A 103 -10.34 18.19 -2.59
C PRO A 103 -10.00 17.71 -4.01
N ASP A 104 -11.00 17.33 -4.78
CA ASP A 104 -10.80 17.10 -6.20
C ASP A 104 -10.85 18.42 -7.01
N CYS A 105 -10.35 18.40 -8.24
CA CYS A 105 -10.33 19.60 -9.06
C CYS A 105 -11.73 20.06 -9.52
N SER A 106 -12.77 19.21 -9.42
CA SER A 106 -14.17 19.59 -9.70
C SER A 106 -14.78 20.38 -8.53
N GLU A 107 -14.48 20.00 -7.28
CA GLU A 107 -14.94 20.68 -6.07
C GLU A 107 -14.43 22.12 -5.98
N LEU A 108 -13.17 22.38 -6.37
CA LEU A 108 -12.62 23.75 -6.39
C LEU A 108 -13.18 24.66 -7.49
N GLN A 109 -13.74 24.09 -8.56
CA GLN A 109 -14.36 24.87 -9.65
C GLN A 109 -15.80 25.32 -9.30
N GLY A 110 -16.42 24.70 -8.29
CA GLY A 110 -17.73 25.11 -7.76
C GLY A 110 -17.70 26.45 -7.01
N ASP A 111 -16.61 26.75 -6.31
CA ASP A 111 -16.47 27.95 -5.48
C ASP A 111 -16.14 29.24 -6.26
N LYS A 112 -15.77 29.14 -7.55
CA LYS A 112 -15.49 30.32 -8.39
C LYS A 112 -16.74 30.89 -9.10
N ARG A 113 -17.94 30.45 -8.75
CA ARG A 113 -19.22 30.94 -9.30
C ARG A 113 -20.10 31.63 -8.26
N GLN A 114 -19.52 32.42 -7.37
CA GLN A 114 -20.24 33.39 -6.53
C GLN A 114 -19.75 34.81 -6.80
#